data_AF-A0A523N8X5-F1
#
_entry.id   AF-A0A523N8X5-F1
#
_cell.length_a   1.000
_cell.length_b   1.000
_cell.length_c   1.000
_cell.angle_alpha   90.00
_cell.angle_beta   90.00
_cell.angle_gamma   90.00
#
_symmetry.space_group_name_H-M   'P 1'
#
loop_
_entity.id
_entity.type
_entity.pdbx_description
1 polymer ?
#
loop_
_entity_poly.entity_id
_entity_poly.type
_entity_poly.pdbx_seq_one_letter_code
_entity_poly.pdbx_strand_id
1 'polypeptide(L)' 'MSEDKVNCKDVMQHICESLGEDLNSDRCVAIKKHLEECSGCKSYFKTVEITIDYYRKYNVKMPEDTHDRLMKFLDLDDC' A
#
# COMPACT_ATOMS: atom_id res chain seq x y z
N MET A 1 16.44 22.59 -19.19
CA MET A 1 16.28 21.31 -18.47
C MET A 1 14.97 20.72 -18.95
N SER A 2 15.01 19.53 -19.52
CA SER A 2 13.86 18.86 -20.12
C SER A 2 12.83 18.53 -19.02
N GLU A 3 11.64 19.10 -19.12
CA GLU A 3 10.49 18.76 -18.27
C GLU A 3 10.06 17.33 -18.62
N ASP A 4 10.56 16.34 -17.87
CA ASP A 4 10.06 14.97 -17.97
C ASP A 4 8.60 14.96 -17.48
N LYS A 5 7.67 14.89 -18.44
CA LYS A 5 6.23 14.76 -18.17
C LYS A 5 5.97 13.42 -17.51
N VAL A 6 5.68 13.45 -16.22
CA VAL A 6 5.22 12.29 -15.44
C VAL A 6 3.97 11.71 -16.09
N ASN A 7 4.01 10.43 -16.42
CA ASN A 7 2.88 9.69 -17.00
C ASN A 7 2.24 8.74 -15.98
N CYS A 8 1.09 8.16 -16.33
CA CYS A 8 0.36 7.26 -15.43
C CYS A 8 1.16 6.03 -15.01
N LYS A 9 2.07 5.52 -15.85
CA LYS A 9 2.90 4.35 -15.54
C LYS A 9 3.91 4.68 -14.43
N ASP A 10 4.53 5.86 -14.49
CA ASP A 10 5.46 6.33 -13.46
C ASP A 10 4.75 6.49 -12.11
N VAL A 11 3.51 6.98 -12.15
CA VAL A 11 2.64 7.15 -10.97
C VAL A 11 2.29 5.79 -10.36
N MET A 12 1.89 4.82 -11.19
CA MET A 12 1.56 3.47 -10.75
C MET A 12 2.76 2.77 -10.11
N GLN A 13 3.93 2.86 -10.77
CA GLN A 13 5.16 2.29 -10.26
C GLN A 13 5.53 2.89 -8.90
N HIS A 14 5.40 4.20 -8.75
CA HIS A 14 5.67 4.89 -7.50
C HIS A 14 4.65 4.56 -6.39
N ILE A 15 3.36 4.43 -6.71
CA ILE A 15 2.36 3.94 -5.73
C ILE A 15 2.74 2.53 -5.24
N CYS A 16 3.19 1.66 -6.13
CA CYS A 16 3.59 0.29 -5.77
C CYS A 16 4.90 0.26 -4.97
N GLU A 17 5.87 1.12 -5.30
CA GLU A 17 7.20 1.16 -4.67
C GLU A 17 7.23 1.95 -3.35
N SER A 18 6.39 2.97 -3.20
CA SER A 18 6.45 3.94 -2.08
C SER A 18 5.44 3.70 -0.97
N LEU A 19 4.89 2.48 -0.87
CA LEU A 19 4.06 2.00 0.26
C LEU A 19 4.87 1.87 1.58
N GLY A 20 5.66 2.88 1.94
CA GLY A 20 6.41 2.91 3.21
C GLY A 20 7.64 3.82 3.27
N GLU A 21 8.07 4.48 2.19
CA GLU A 21 9.35 5.21 2.15
C GLU A 21 9.20 6.75 2.06
N ASP A 22 10.27 7.48 2.43
CA ASP A 22 10.30 8.94 2.56
C ASP A 22 9.99 9.67 1.24
N LEU A 23 8.99 10.56 1.27
CA LEU A 23 8.24 11.06 0.10
C LEU A 23 8.61 12.49 -0.33
N ASN A 24 9.83 12.95 -0.05
CA ASN A 24 10.23 14.35 -0.20
C ASN A 24 11.15 14.66 -1.39
N SER A 25 11.32 13.72 -2.34
CA SER A 25 12.04 14.02 -3.59
C SER A 25 11.20 14.85 -4.57
N ASP A 26 11.85 15.63 -5.43
CA ASP A 26 11.17 16.41 -6.49
C ASP A 26 10.29 15.53 -7.40
N ARG A 27 10.72 14.28 -7.60
CA ARG A 27 9.95 13.27 -8.34
C ARG A 27 8.66 12.88 -7.61
N CYS A 28 8.71 12.72 -6.29
CA CYS A 28 7.51 12.46 -5.48
C CYS A 28 6.51 13.63 -5.59
N VAL A 29 7.00 14.87 -5.57
CA VAL A 29 6.15 16.07 -5.72
C VAL A 29 5.46 16.08 -7.09
N ALA A 30 6.20 15.80 -8.17
CA ALA A 30 5.63 15.74 -9.52
C ALA A 30 4.59 14.61 -9.66
N ILE A 31 4.82 13.46 -9.03
CA ILE A 31 3.88 12.32 -9.02
C ILE A 31 2.63 12.65 -8.20
N LYS A 32 2.77 13.27 -7.02
CA LYS A 32 1.64 13.77 -6.21
C LYS A 32 0.78 14.73 -7.01
N LYS A 33 1.40 15.66 -7.73
CA LYS A 33 0.67 16.60 -8.60
C LYS A 33 -0.13 15.86 -9.69
N HIS A 34 0.50 14.91 -10.40
CA HIS A 34 -0.21 14.12 -11.41
C HIS A 34 -1.38 13.34 -10.80
N LEU A 35 -1.20 12.77 -9.60
CA LEU A 35 -2.25 12.04 -8.87
C LEU A 35 -3.47 12.90 -8.55
N GLU A 36 -3.28 14.18 -8.30
CA GLU A 36 -4.38 15.11 -8.01
C GLU A 36 -5.10 15.58 -9.28
N GLU A 37 -4.37 15.77 -10.38
CA GLU A 37 -4.86 16.32 -11.65
C GLU A 37 -5.46 15.26 -12.58
N CYS A 38 -4.96 14.02 -12.55
CA CYS A 38 -5.44 12.92 -13.40
C CYS A 38 -6.56 12.13 -12.71
N SER A 39 -7.78 12.22 -13.23
CA SER A 39 -8.96 11.54 -12.64
C SER A 39 -8.79 10.03 -12.49
N GLY A 40 -8.21 9.36 -13.49
CA GLY A 40 -7.97 7.91 -13.45
C GLY A 40 -7.00 7.51 -12.34
N CYS A 41 -5.86 8.19 -12.24
CA CYS A 41 -4.87 7.95 -11.19
C CYS A 41 -5.42 8.28 -9.80
N LYS A 42 -6.16 9.38 -9.67
CA LYS A 42 -6.83 9.78 -8.42
C LYS A 42 -7.81 8.72 -7.93
N SER A 43 -8.66 8.22 -8.83
CA SER A 43 -9.61 7.16 -8.51
C SER A 43 -8.90 5.87 -8.11
N TYR A 44 -7.88 5.45 -8.87
CA TYR A 44 -7.12 4.25 -8.53
C TYR A 44 -6.43 4.37 -7.17
N PHE A 45 -5.71 5.47 -6.92
CA PHE A 45 -5.08 5.73 -5.62
C PHE A 45 -6.11 5.67 -4.49
N LYS A 46 -7.30 6.24 -4.70
CA LYS A 46 -8.35 6.18 -3.70
C LYS A 46 -8.84 4.75 -3.43
N THR A 47 -8.94 3.91 -4.45
CA THR A 47 -9.28 2.49 -4.26
C THR A 47 -8.23 1.77 -3.42
N VAL A 48 -6.94 2.02 -3.68
CA VAL A 48 -5.83 1.44 -2.90
C VAL A 48 -5.88 1.90 -1.45
N GLU A 49 -6.07 3.20 -1.18
CA GLU A 49 -6.24 3.72 0.18
C GLU A 49 -7.40 3.04 0.93
N ILE A 50 -8.55 2.89 0.26
CA ILE A 50 -9.74 2.25 0.84
C ILE A 50 -9.46 0.77 1.12
N THR A 51 -8.79 0.06 0.21
CA THR A 51 -8.39 -1.34 0.44
C THR A 51 -7.49 -1.47 1.66
N ILE A 52 -6.46 -0.63 1.79
CA ILE A 52 -5.57 -0.62 2.96
C ILE A 52 -6.35 -0.34 4.24
N ASP A 53 -7.23 0.67 4.23
CA ASP A 53 -8.07 1.02 5.36
C ASP A 53 -8.98 -0.15 5.78
N TYR A 54 -9.59 -0.84 4.81
CA TYR A 54 -10.38 -2.04 5.09
C TYR A 54 -9.57 -3.14 5.74
N TYR A 55 -8.37 -3.47 5.25
CA TYR A 55 -7.52 -4.48 5.89
C TYR A 55 -7.04 -4.06 7.28
N ARG A 56 -6.77 -2.78 7.52
CA ARG A 56 -6.42 -2.27 8.86
C ARG A 56 -7.59 -2.35 9.83
N LYS A 57 -8.81 -2.05 9.36
CA LYS A 57 -10.04 -2.11 10.15
C LYS A 57 -10.60 -3.53 10.27
N TYR A 58 -10.16 -4.44 9.41
CA TYR A 58 -10.52 -5.85 9.45
C TYR A 58 -9.91 -6.49 10.69
N ASN A 59 -10.57 -6.27 11.81
CA ASN A 59 -10.20 -6.77 13.12
C ASN A 59 -10.93 -8.10 13.37
N VAL A 60 -10.62 -9.10 12.55
CA VAL A 60 -11.02 -10.47 12.89
C VAL A 60 -10.16 -10.90 14.06
N LYS A 61 -10.78 -10.88 15.24
CA LYS A 61 -10.22 -11.54 16.40
C LYS A 61 -10.18 -13.03 16.10
N MET A 62 -8.98 -13.55 15.92
CA MET A 62 -8.78 -15.00 15.92
C MET A 62 -9.21 -15.53 17.29
N PRO A 63 -9.87 -16.69 17.35
CA PRO A 63 -10.06 -17.41 18.61
C PRO A 63 -8.73 -17.52 19.36
N GLU A 64 -8.75 -17.35 20.68
CA GLU A 64 -7.52 -17.31 21.49
C GLU A 64 -6.68 -18.60 21.35
N ASP A 65 -7.32 -19.74 21.08
CA ASP A 65 -6.69 -21.05 20.86
C ASP A 65 -6.12 -21.26 19.45
N THR A 66 -6.29 -20.30 18.54
CA THR A 66 -5.85 -20.44 17.13
C THR A 66 -4.34 -20.60 17.02
N HIS A 67 -3.60 -19.82 17.81
CA HIS A 67 -2.14 -19.90 17.86
C HIS A 67 -1.69 -21.28 18.35
N ASP A 68 -2.25 -21.74 19.48
CA ASP A 68 -1.88 -23.02 20.09
C ASP A 68 -2.22 -24.20 19.19
N ARG A 69 -3.38 -24.16 18.52
CA ARG A 69 -3.78 -25.17 17.53
C ARG A 69 -2.84 -25.20 16.33
N LEU A 70 -2.37 -24.04 15.87
CA LEU A 70 -1.42 -23.95 14.77
C LEU A 70 -0.05 -24.50 15.17
N MET A 71 0.47 -24.12 16.34
CA MET A 71 1.76 -24.62 16.82
C MET A 71 1.74 -26.13 17.00
N LYS A 72 0.67 -26.67 17.59
CA LYS A 72 0.48 -28.13 17.69
C LYS A 72 0.38 -28.83 16.34
N PHE A 73 -0.29 -28.21 15.35
CA PHE A 73 -0.38 -28.77 14.00
C PHE A 73 0.98 -28.80 13.29
N LEU A 74 1.83 -27.80 13.55
CA LEU A 74 3.16 -27.68 12.97
C LEU A 74 4.24 -28.45 13.75
N ASP A 75 3.89 -29.09 14.87
CA ASP A 75 4.84 -29.75 15.78
C ASP A 75 5.89 -28.78 16.35
N LEU A 76 5.43 -27.57 16.72
CA LEU A 76 6.23 -26.45 17.21
C LEU A 76 5.82 -25.97 18.62
N ASP A 77 5.01 -26.73 19.35
CA ASP A 77 4.48 -26.36 20.66
C ASP A 77 5.51 -26.37 21.81
N ASP A 78 6.75 -26.81 21.55
CA ASP A 78 7.87 -26.86 22.51
C ASP A 78 8.87 -25.67 22.43
N CYS A 79 8.56 -24.59 21.70
CA CYS A 79 9.44 -23.42 21.50
C CYS A 79 9.01 -22.16 22.27
#